data_AF-A0A2H6ER98-F1
#
_entry.id   AF-A0A2H6ER98-F1
#
_cell.length_a   1.000
_cell.length_b   1.000
_cell.length_c   1.000
_cell.angle_alpha   90.00
_cell.angle_beta   90.00
_cell.angle_gamma   90.00
#
_symmetry.space_group_name_H-M   'P 1'
#
loop_
_entity.id
_entity.type
_entity.pdbx_description
1 polymer ?
#
loop_
_entity_poly.entity_id
_entity_poly.type
_entity_poly.pdbx_seq_one_letter_code
_entity_poly.pdbx_strand_id
1 'polypeptide(L)'
;MKKLFFLLSIFLLLLSTVFYAQEKTIQDKNGQNECLNCHKSDENLPDDFKSYDVHITAGLTCADCHGGDPTSDDEDIAMSKKNGFVGVPSRKDIPQFCGRCHSDFKFMKNYRPEVETDQVKQYYTSIHGIQLKKGDKNVAVCTSCHTAHSILPPKDPRSSVYALNVPATCNKCHGDKKLMDKYNLPSDIYKKYVNSVHGIDLLKNKDVTGAPACNDCHGNHGATPPGVSSIVNVCGTCHVNNYNYFKASKMGKDWEGDNDYHGCVTCHNNHDIKKPNDSFVGVGDDALCSDCHDKGDKGYEEAKKIHQELTNLSTLYDSAKVKLIKVKQLGMDDISIGFMLKDAHQAMIKARTTVHTFSSAKVAELTVPGIKIANNAIKKADEEISDYHTRRYGLGAATIAILILIIGLYLKLKGLNKPEA
;
A
#
# COMPACT_ATOMS: atom_id res chain seq x y z
N MET A 1 41.74 -8.05 -27.57
CA MET A 1 41.78 -8.02 -26.08
C MET A 1 42.54 -6.81 -25.53
N LYS A 2 43.83 -6.57 -25.89
CA LYS A 2 44.60 -5.42 -25.35
C LYS A 2 43.99 -4.02 -25.63
N LYS A 3 43.43 -3.76 -26.82
CA LYS A 3 42.75 -2.49 -27.14
C LYS A 3 41.45 -2.27 -26.35
N LEU A 4 40.72 -3.33 -26.05
CA LEU A 4 39.46 -3.26 -25.30
C LEU A 4 39.73 -2.97 -23.80
N PHE A 5 40.79 -3.58 -23.25
CA PHE A 5 41.26 -3.28 -21.89
C PHE A 5 41.75 -1.84 -21.75
N PHE A 6 42.48 -1.32 -22.75
CA PHE A 6 42.98 0.05 -22.74
C PHE A 6 41.85 1.08 -22.80
N LEU A 7 40.81 0.83 -23.62
CA LEU A 7 39.61 1.69 -23.68
C LEU A 7 38.79 1.64 -22.39
N LEU A 8 38.67 0.47 -21.75
CA LEU A 8 37.97 0.32 -20.46
C LEU A 8 38.70 1.05 -19.34
N SER A 9 40.04 0.98 -19.31
CA SER A 9 40.88 1.70 -18.35
C SER A 9 40.79 3.22 -18.51
N ILE A 10 40.75 3.73 -19.75
CA ILE A 10 40.55 5.16 -20.02
C ILE A 10 39.15 5.61 -19.58
N PHE A 11 38.12 4.80 -19.82
CA PHE A 11 36.75 5.10 -19.39
C PHE A 11 36.60 5.12 -17.86
N LEU A 12 37.24 4.18 -17.15
CA LEU A 12 37.29 4.17 -15.69
C LEU A 12 38.07 5.36 -15.10
N LEU A 13 39.17 5.79 -15.75
CA LEU A 13 39.94 6.99 -15.37
C LEU A 13 39.17 8.30 -15.64
N LEU A 14 38.36 8.34 -16.70
CA LEU A 14 37.51 9.49 -17.00
C LEU A 14 36.32 9.56 -16.03
N LEU A 15 35.72 8.42 -15.66
CA LEU A 15 34.69 8.41 -14.61
C LEU A 15 35.27 8.84 -13.27
N SER A 16 36.42 8.33 -12.87
CA SER A 16 37.02 8.68 -11.57
C SER A 16 37.42 10.16 -11.49
N THR A 17 37.89 10.77 -12.59
CA THR A 17 38.20 12.21 -12.62
C THR A 17 36.95 13.09 -12.58
N VAL A 18 35.84 12.66 -13.19
CA VAL A 18 34.54 13.37 -13.09
C VAL A 18 33.97 13.28 -11.67
N PHE A 19 34.01 12.10 -11.04
CA PHE A 19 33.62 11.95 -9.64
C PHE A 19 34.50 12.79 -8.70
N TYR A 20 35.83 12.77 -8.88
CA TYR A 20 36.76 13.55 -8.06
C TYR A 20 36.59 15.07 -8.23
N ALA A 21 36.27 15.54 -9.43
CA ALA A 21 35.99 16.96 -9.69
C ALA A 21 34.66 17.41 -9.04
N GLN A 22 33.64 16.56 -9.09
CA GLN A 22 32.36 16.84 -8.42
C GLN A 22 32.51 16.86 -6.90
N GLU A 23 33.26 15.91 -6.33
CA GLU A 23 33.53 15.81 -4.90
C GLU A 23 34.34 17.03 -4.40
N LYS A 24 35.37 17.45 -5.15
CA LYS A 24 36.17 18.64 -4.83
C LYS A 24 35.39 19.95 -4.90
N THR A 25 34.48 20.09 -5.88
CA THR A 25 33.64 21.30 -6.02
C THR A 25 32.61 21.42 -4.87
N ILE A 26 32.09 20.30 -4.38
CA ILE A 26 31.23 20.25 -3.19
C ILE A 26 32.03 20.56 -1.92
N GLN A 27 33.27 20.05 -1.84
CA GLN A 27 34.18 20.31 -0.71
C GLN A 27 34.63 21.78 -0.64
N ASP A 28 34.93 22.43 -1.77
CA ASP A 28 35.32 23.84 -1.84
C ASP A 28 34.18 24.79 -1.47
N LYS A 29 32.91 24.47 -1.81
CA LYS A 29 31.74 25.24 -1.37
C LYS A 29 31.42 25.08 0.12
N ASN A 30 31.59 23.87 0.67
CA ASN A 30 31.39 23.62 2.10
C ASN A 30 32.53 24.18 2.97
N GLY A 31 33.74 24.33 2.41
CA GLY A 31 34.89 24.92 3.10
C GLY A 31 34.84 26.46 3.25
N GLN A 32 33.84 27.13 2.68
CA GLN A 32 33.65 28.59 2.73
C GLN A 32 32.31 29.00 3.36
N ASN A 33 31.68 28.13 4.17
CA ASN A 33 30.39 28.43 4.80
C ASN A 33 30.58 28.82 6.28
N GLU A 34 30.93 30.09 6.52
CA GLU A 34 31.10 30.63 7.87
C GLU A 34 29.79 30.65 8.66
N CYS A 35 28.63 30.68 7.98
CA CYS A 35 27.34 30.55 8.66
C CYS A 35 27.26 29.23 9.45
N LEU A 36 27.67 28.11 8.85
CA LEU A 36 27.64 26.83 9.54
C LEU A 36 28.71 26.75 10.64
N ASN A 37 29.91 27.30 10.41
CA ASN A 37 31.00 27.27 11.38
C ASN A 37 30.64 28.05 12.66
N CYS A 38 30.18 29.29 12.50
CA CYS A 38 29.77 30.16 13.60
C CYS A 38 28.54 29.59 14.33
N HIS A 39 27.45 29.27 13.63
CA HIS A 39 26.24 28.73 14.28
C HIS A 39 26.48 27.39 14.97
N LYS A 40 27.42 26.57 14.49
CA LYS A 40 27.79 25.32 15.16
C LYS A 40 28.62 25.56 16.42
N SER A 41 29.53 26.54 16.38
CA SER A 41 30.41 26.87 17.50
C SER A 41 29.66 27.54 18.64
N ASP A 42 28.68 28.39 18.30
CA ASP A 42 27.85 29.12 19.27
C ASP A 42 26.58 28.37 19.68
N GLU A 43 26.45 27.09 19.32
CA GLU A 43 25.29 26.24 19.60
C GLU A 43 23.94 26.83 19.12
N ASN A 44 23.98 27.67 18.08
CA ASN A 44 22.84 28.41 17.52
C ASN A 44 22.25 27.73 16.26
N LEU A 45 22.50 26.43 16.08
CA LEU A 45 21.87 25.64 15.02
C LEU A 45 20.42 25.28 15.40
N PRO A 46 19.49 25.23 14.44
CA PRO A 46 18.14 24.73 14.70
C PRO A 46 18.16 23.30 15.24
N ASP A 47 17.31 22.99 16.22
CA ASP A 47 17.22 21.64 16.83
C ASP A 47 16.99 20.51 15.79
N ASP A 48 16.24 20.85 14.73
CA ASP A 48 15.92 19.93 13.64
C ASP A 48 17.00 19.84 12.56
N PHE A 49 18.12 20.55 12.71
CA PHE A 49 19.24 20.51 11.77
C PHE A 49 19.91 19.13 11.73
N LYS A 50 20.09 18.61 10.52
CA LYS A 50 20.81 17.36 10.25
C LYS A 50 21.63 17.52 8.98
N SER A 51 22.90 17.12 9.04
CA SER A 51 23.83 17.20 7.89
C SER A 51 23.44 16.34 6.70
N TYR A 52 22.53 15.38 6.86
CA TYR A 52 22.01 14.52 5.80
C TYR A 52 20.89 15.15 4.97
N ASP A 53 20.52 16.40 5.25
CA ASP A 53 19.50 17.13 4.50
C ASP A 53 19.77 17.07 2.98
N VAL A 54 18.71 16.85 2.21
CA VAL A 54 18.80 16.68 0.75
C VAL A 54 19.34 17.92 0.02
N HIS A 55 19.13 19.13 0.56
CA HIS A 55 19.67 20.36 0.01
C HIS A 55 21.15 20.50 0.33
N ILE A 56 21.55 20.23 1.58
CA ILE A 56 22.96 20.26 1.99
C ILE A 56 23.79 19.23 1.22
N THR A 57 23.29 18.01 1.08
CA THR A 57 23.95 16.95 0.31
C THR A 57 23.99 17.24 -1.19
N ALA A 58 23.11 18.11 -1.70
CA ALA A 58 23.16 18.64 -3.06
C ALA A 58 24.10 19.85 -3.22
N GLY A 59 24.79 20.26 -2.16
CA GLY A 59 25.75 21.36 -2.17
C GLY A 59 25.12 22.75 -2.00
N LEU A 60 23.89 22.84 -1.52
CA LEU A 60 23.28 24.09 -1.07
C LEU A 60 23.74 24.39 0.36
N THR A 61 23.91 25.66 0.66
CA THR A 61 24.39 26.22 1.92
C THR A 61 23.27 26.93 2.67
N CYS A 62 23.57 27.39 3.89
CA CYS A 62 22.66 28.20 4.70
C CYS A 62 22.23 29.46 3.93
N ALA A 63 23.17 30.12 3.24
CA ALA A 63 22.93 31.34 2.48
C ALA A 63 22.09 31.11 1.21
N ASP A 64 22.10 29.91 0.61
CA ASP A 64 21.22 29.62 -0.53
C ASP A 64 19.73 29.65 -0.13
N CYS A 65 19.42 29.34 1.13
CA CYS A 65 18.08 29.44 1.69
C CYS A 65 17.82 30.81 2.33
N HIS A 66 18.68 31.23 3.26
CA HIS A 66 18.47 32.40 4.11
C HIS A 66 19.09 33.70 3.59
N GLY A 67 19.84 33.66 2.48
CA GLY A 67 20.61 34.79 1.96
C GLY A 67 21.79 35.15 2.86
N GLY A 68 22.35 36.35 2.66
CA GLY A 68 23.52 36.82 3.42
C GLY A 68 24.85 36.54 2.73
N ASP A 69 25.95 36.88 3.41
CA ASP A 69 27.31 36.61 2.95
C ASP A 69 27.91 35.42 3.71
N PRO A 70 28.00 34.23 3.09
CA PRO A 70 28.51 33.04 3.76
C PRO A 70 30.02 33.06 4.01
N THR A 71 30.74 34.05 3.45
CA THR A 71 32.21 34.12 3.54
C THR A 71 32.70 34.97 4.71
N SER A 72 31.79 35.68 5.38
CA SER A 72 32.12 36.55 6.52
C SER A 72 31.73 35.87 7.83
N ASP A 73 32.61 35.99 8.82
CA ASP A 73 32.40 35.62 10.22
C ASP A 73 31.80 36.74 11.07
N ASP A 74 31.65 37.95 10.50
CA ASP A 74 31.00 39.09 11.13
C ASP A 74 29.49 39.02 10.92
N GLU A 75 28.72 38.90 12.02
CA GLU A 75 27.25 38.79 12.00
C GLU A 75 26.59 39.95 11.23
N ASP A 76 27.06 41.18 11.40
CA ASP A 76 26.46 42.37 10.78
C ASP A 76 26.64 42.37 9.26
N ILE A 77 27.67 41.68 8.76
CA ILE A 77 27.97 41.50 7.34
C ILE A 77 27.27 40.25 6.81
N ALA A 78 27.45 39.12 7.49
CA ALA A 78 26.92 37.82 7.10
C ALA A 78 25.38 37.82 7.07
N MET A 79 24.73 38.39 8.08
CA MET A 79 23.27 38.46 8.22
C MET A 79 22.68 39.80 7.76
N SER A 80 23.42 40.56 6.95
CA SER A 80 22.97 41.85 6.45
C SER A 80 21.80 41.71 5.46
N LYS A 81 20.73 42.47 5.69
CA LYS A 81 19.64 42.62 4.69
C LYS A 81 20.13 43.18 3.36
N LYS A 82 21.22 43.96 3.36
CA LYS A 82 21.86 44.48 2.14
C LYS A 82 22.42 43.35 1.27
N ASN A 83 22.84 42.26 1.90
CA ASN A 83 23.34 41.05 1.25
C ASN A 83 22.22 40.02 1.01
N GLY A 84 20.96 40.46 1.02
CA GLY A 84 19.80 39.61 0.72
C GLY A 84 19.43 38.65 1.85
N PHE A 85 19.93 38.84 3.07
CA PHE A 85 19.55 38.02 4.21
C PHE A 85 18.06 38.19 4.54
N VAL A 86 17.33 37.07 4.60
CA VAL A 86 15.88 37.02 4.85
C VAL A 86 15.53 36.42 6.22
N GLY A 87 16.50 35.80 6.91
CA GLY A 87 16.27 35.16 8.21
C GLY A 87 15.23 34.04 8.16
N VAL A 88 14.52 33.82 9.26
CA VAL A 88 13.46 32.80 9.36
C VAL A 88 12.17 33.30 8.70
N PRO A 89 11.71 32.70 7.58
CA PRO A 89 10.50 33.16 6.91
C PRO A 89 9.27 32.98 7.79
N SER A 90 8.30 33.89 7.65
CA SER A 90 7.03 33.74 8.35
C SER A 90 6.29 32.51 7.81
N ARG A 91 5.45 31.88 8.64
CA ARG A 91 4.71 30.67 8.25
C ARG A 91 3.89 30.85 6.96
N LYS A 92 3.36 32.05 6.73
CA LYS A 92 2.59 32.40 5.52
C LYS A 92 3.47 32.41 4.26
N ASP A 93 4.74 32.73 4.40
CA ASP A 93 5.66 32.92 3.28
C ASP A 93 6.41 31.64 2.90
N ILE A 94 6.39 30.61 3.77
CA ILE A 94 7.06 29.32 3.55
C ILE A 94 6.76 28.71 2.17
N PRO A 95 5.52 28.64 1.67
CA PRO A 95 5.28 28.07 0.35
C PRO A 95 5.99 28.82 -0.77
N GLN A 96 6.03 30.16 -0.72
CA GLN A 96 6.75 30.95 -1.72
C GLN A 96 8.26 30.88 -1.52
N PHE A 97 8.72 30.80 -0.27
CA PHE A 97 10.14 30.64 0.07
C PHE A 97 10.73 29.38 -0.56
N CYS A 98 10.05 28.24 -0.43
CA CYS A 98 10.42 26.99 -1.10
C CYS A 98 10.23 27.10 -2.63
N GLY A 99 9.17 27.80 -3.05
CA GLY A 99 8.81 28.01 -4.46
C GLY A 99 9.84 28.78 -5.29
N ARG A 100 10.74 29.56 -4.66
CA ARG A 100 11.87 30.21 -5.36
C ARG A 100 12.68 29.23 -6.20
N CYS A 101 12.80 27.99 -5.72
CA CYS A 101 13.48 26.90 -6.41
C CYS A 101 12.50 25.82 -6.87
N HIS A 102 11.60 25.35 -5.99
CA HIS A 102 10.65 24.27 -6.28
C HIS A 102 9.45 24.72 -7.12
N SER A 103 9.49 25.93 -7.68
CA SER A 103 8.60 26.38 -8.76
C SER A 103 9.34 26.89 -9.99
N ASP A 104 10.64 26.61 -10.08
CA ASP A 104 11.47 26.91 -11.23
C ASP A 104 12.06 25.63 -11.83
N PHE A 105 11.50 25.21 -12.96
CA PHE A 105 11.99 24.06 -13.71
C PHE A 105 13.45 24.22 -14.17
N LYS A 106 13.87 25.43 -14.56
CA LYS A 106 15.25 25.65 -15.04
C LYS A 106 16.24 25.43 -13.90
N PHE A 107 15.90 25.87 -12.70
CA PHE A 107 16.69 25.61 -11.51
C PHE A 107 16.70 24.11 -11.17
N MET A 108 15.52 23.49 -11.01
CA MET A 108 15.42 22.10 -10.56
C MET A 108 16.01 21.09 -11.54
N LYS A 109 16.03 21.40 -12.84
CA LYS A 109 16.67 20.58 -13.87
C LYS A 109 18.17 20.35 -13.59
N ASN A 110 18.86 21.29 -12.96
CA ASN A 110 20.28 21.17 -12.65
C ASN A 110 20.57 20.28 -11.44
N TYR A 111 19.56 19.98 -10.63
CA TYR A 111 19.69 19.18 -9.42
C TYR A 111 18.97 17.84 -9.55
N ARG A 112 17.64 17.87 -9.70
CA ARG A 112 16.78 16.69 -9.80
C ARG A 112 15.60 17.00 -10.73
N PRO A 113 15.72 16.75 -12.04
CA PRO A 113 14.66 17.03 -13.01
C PRO A 113 13.38 16.20 -12.80
N GLU A 114 13.45 15.13 -12.00
CA GLU A 114 12.29 14.32 -11.59
C GLU A 114 11.39 15.02 -10.56
N VAL A 115 11.84 16.11 -9.94
CA VAL A 115 11.03 16.85 -8.98
C VAL A 115 10.12 17.80 -9.73
N GLU A 116 8.82 17.55 -9.64
CA GLU A 116 7.78 18.43 -10.18
C GLU A 116 7.88 19.84 -9.61
N THR A 117 7.64 20.86 -10.46
CA THR A 117 7.79 22.29 -10.10
C THR A 117 6.47 23.05 -10.03
N ASP A 118 5.35 22.34 -10.03
CA ASP A 118 4.01 22.93 -9.83
C ASP A 118 3.49 22.73 -8.40
N GLN A 119 4.32 22.20 -7.49
CA GLN A 119 3.92 21.84 -6.12
C GLN A 119 3.32 23.00 -5.33
N VAL A 120 3.87 24.22 -5.46
CA VAL A 120 3.33 25.42 -4.79
C VAL A 120 1.97 25.79 -5.37
N LYS A 121 1.79 25.65 -6.69
CA LYS A 121 0.50 25.88 -7.35
C LYS A 121 -0.54 24.89 -6.84
N GLN A 122 -0.19 23.59 -6.77
CA GLN A 122 -1.05 22.55 -6.21
C GLN A 122 -1.35 22.81 -4.72
N TYR A 123 -0.36 23.21 -3.91
CA TYR A 123 -0.56 23.55 -2.51
C TYR A 123 -1.67 24.57 -2.31
N TYR A 124 -1.71 25.62 -3.14
CA TYR A 124 -2.75 26.63 -3.04
C TYR A 124 -4.12 26.22 -3.57
N THR A 125 -4.26 25.03 -4.17
CA THR A 125 -5.58 24.42 -4.44
C THR A 125 -6.08 23.59 -3.27
N SER A 126 -5.22 23.23 -2.32
CA SER A 126 -5.60 22.48 -1.12
C SER A 126 -6.36 23.34 -0.11
N ILE A 127 -7.17 22.71 0.75
CA ILE A 127 -7.82 23.40 1.87
C ILE A 127 -6.80 24.07 2.80
N HIS A 128 -5.63 23.46 3.03
CA HIS A 128 -4.55 24.06 3.82
C HIS A 128 -4.06 25.36 3.18
N GLY A 129 -3.76 25.35 1.88
CA GLY A 129 -3.29 26.53 1.16
C GLY A 129 -4.36 27.63 1.01
N ILE A 130 -5.62 27.25 0.83
CA ILE A 130 -6.76 28.17 0.80
C ILE A 130 -6.90 28.90 2.15
N GLN A 131 -6.83 28.17 3.27
CA GLN A 131 -6.93 28.77 4.60
C GLN A 131 -5.69 29.60 4.96
N LEU A 132 -4.49 29.18 4.54
CA LEU A 132 -3.26 29.97 4.70
C LEU A 132 -3.36 31.32 3.97
N LYS A 133 -3.91 31.33 2.75
CA LYS A 133 -4.17 32.57 1.98
C LYS A 133 -5.13 33.51 2.69
N LYS A 134 -6.12 32.97 3.42
CA LYS A 134 -7.03 33.75 4.29
C LYS A 134 -6.37 34.23 5.59
N GLY A 135 -5.11 33.88 5.84
CA GLY A 135 -4.33 34.33 6.99
C GLY A 135 -4.31 33.36 8.17
N ASP A 136 -4.91 32.17 8.04
CA ASP A 136 -4.86 31.15 9.08
C ASP A 136 -3.48 30.51 9.14
N LYS A 137 -2.77 30.75 10.23
CA LYS A 137 -1.42 30.21 10.45
C LYS A 137 -1.43 28.82 11.09
N ASN A 138 -2.59 28.30 11.50
CA ASN A 138 -2.68 27.00 12.17
C ASN A 138 -2.77 25.82 11.19
N VAL A 139 -2.69 26.08 9.89
CA VAL A 139 -2.73 25.05 8.84
C VAL A 139 -1.33 24.54 8.48
N ALA A 140 -1.30 23.39 7.81
CA ALA A 140 -0.07 22.79 7.32
C ALA A 140 0.55 23.61 6.19
N VAL A 141 1.88 23.71 6.21
CA VAL A 141 2.74 24.31 5.16
C VAL A 141 3.83 23.30 4.78
N CYS A 142 4.69 23.60 3.82
CA CYS A 142 5.71 22.68 3.30
C CYS A 142 6.52 22.00 4.42
N THR A 143 7.00 22.80 5.37
CA THR A 143 7.82 22.33 6.50
C THR A 143 7.04 21.52 7.54
N SER A 144 5.70 21.56 7.52
CA SER A 144 4.88 20.72 8.40
C SER A 144 4.99 19.23 8.03
N CYS A 145 5.21 18.94 6.75
CA CYS A 145 5.38 17.58 6.25
C CYS A 145 6.85 17.23 6.00
N HIS A 146 7.65 18.15 5.46
CA HIS A 146 9.03 17.86 5.03
C HIS A 146 10.13 18.18 6.05
N THR A 147 9.80 18.80 7.20
CA THR A 147 10.76 19.52 8.08
C THR A 147 11.41 20.73 7.40
N ALA A 148 12.26 21.49 8.11
CA ALA A 148 12.92 22.66 7.57
C ALA A 148 14.42 22.43 7.33
N HIS A 149 15.11 21.71 8.22
CA HIS A 149 16.56 21.55 8.19
C HIS A 149 17.02 20.08 8.24
N SER A 150 16.13 19.15 7.92
CA SER A 150 16.38 17.70 7.87
C SER A 150 15.57 17.00 6.79
N ILE A 151 15.35 17.70 5.67
CA ILE A 151 14.49 17.26 4.58
C ILE A 151 15.11 16.03 3.92
N LEU A 152 14.31 14.98 3.76
CA LEU A 152 14.72 13.74 3.12
C LEU A 152 13.81 13.39 1.92
N PRO A 153 14.34 12.70 0.89
CA PRO A 153 13.53 12.27 -0.24
C PRO A 153 12.36 11.36 0.20
N PRO A 154 11.20 11.40 -0.49
CA PRO A 154 10.03 10.58 -0.11
C PRO A 154 10.25 9.07 -0.14
N LYS A 155 11.30 8.59 -0.82
CA LYS A 155 11.69 7.18 -0.88
C LYS A 155 12.61 6.74 0.27
N ASP A 156 13.12 7.69 1.08
CA ASP A 156 13.95 7.37 2.25
C ASP A 156 13.05 6.99 3.44
N PRO A 157 13.20 5.80 4.04
CA PRO A 157 12.36 5.37 5.18
C PRO A 157 12.40 6.28 6.41
N ARG A 158 13.42 7.13 6.55
CA ARG A 158 13.54 8.12 7.64
C ARG A 158 12.77 9.41 7.33
N SER A 159 12.37 9.63 6.09
CA SER A 159 11.61 10.82 5.68
C SER A 159 10.23 10.82 6.33
N SER A 160 9.81 11.97 6.86
CA SER A 160 8.45 12.16 7.39
C SER A 160 7.36 11.99 6.34
N VAL A 161 7.70 12.06 5.06
CA VAL A 161 6.78 11.81 3.93
C VAL A 161 6.99 10.46 3.26
N TYR A 162 7.76 9.55 3.87
CA TYR A 162 7.77 8.15 3.46
C TYR A 162 6.43 7.49 3.78
N ALA A 163 5.94 6.60 2.90
CA ALA A 163 4.59 6.02 2.99
C ALA A 163 4.21 5.53 4.40
N LEU A 164 5.12 4.82 5.11
CA LEU A 164 4.87 4.33 6.47
C LEU A 164 4.77 5.44 7.54
N ASN A 165 5.38 6.59 7.28
CA ASN A 165 5.45 7.72 8.20
C ASN A 165 4.34 8.74 7.94
N VAL A 166 3.79 8.80 6.72
CA VAL A 166 2.73 9.77 6.36
C VAL A 166 1.55 9.75 7.33
N PRO A 167 0.97 8.60 7.72
CA PRO A 167 -0.14 8.60 8.68
C PRO A 167 0.21 9.27 10.01
N ALA A 168 1.41 9.04 10.53
CA ALA A 168 1.89 9.69 11.75
C ALA A 168 2.16 11.19 11.53
N THR A 169 2.67 11.58 10.37
CA THR A 169 2.87 12.98 10.00
C THR A 169 1.56 13.75 9.95
N CYS A 170 0.51 13.21 9.33
CA CYS A 170 -0.83 13.81 9.35
C CYS A 170 -1.39 13.89 10.79
N ASN A 171 -1.16 12.85 11.59
CA ASN A 171 -1.66 12.77 12.97
C ASN A 171 -1.06 13.82 13.91
N LYS A 172 0.10 14.42 13.58
CA LYS A 172 0.68 15.53 14.36
C LYS A 172 -0.30 16.68 14.57
N CYS A 173 -1.17 16.92 13.58
CA CYS A 173 -2.21 17.95 13.65
C CYS A 173 -3.62 17.32 13.70
N HIS A 174 -3.89 16.31 12.87
CA HIS A 174 -5.22 15.69 12.82
C HIS A 174 -5.54 14.79 14.03
N GLY A 175 -4.56 14.45 14.86
CA GLY A 175 -4.77 13.80 16.16
C GLY A 175 -4.90 14.80 17.31
N ASP A 176 -4.62 16.09 17.09
CA ASP A 176 -4.74 17.13 18.11
C ASP A 176 -6.20 17.59 18.20
N LYS A 177 -6.89 17.10 19.22
CA LYS A 177 -8.28 17.49 19.49
C LYS A 177 -8.47 19.00 19.63
N LYS A 178 -7.58 19.70 20.33
CA LYS A 178 -7.73 21.16 20.54
C LYS A 178 -7.59 21.92 19.23
N LEU A 179 -6.73 21.46 18.34
CA LEU A 179 -6.57 22.06 17.02
C LEU A 179 -7.75 21.73 16.12
N MET A 180 -8.17 20.46 16.05
CA MET A 180 -9.26 20.00 15.17
C MET A 180 -10.64 20.54 15.59
N ASP A 181 -10.89 20.72 16.88
CA ASP A 181 -12.13 21.32 17.38
C ASP A 181 -12.33 22.75 16.83
N LYS A 182 -11.25 23.52 16.59
CA LYS A 182 -11.34 24.87 15.98
C LYS A 182 -11.92 24.85 14.57
N TYR A 183 -11.84 23.71 13.89
CA TYR A 183 -12.34 23.50 12.53
C TYR A 183 -13.58 22.60 12.49
N ASN A 184 -14.10 22.18 13.64
CA ASN A 184 -15.17 21.18 13.75
C ASN A 184 -14.83 19.86 13.03
N LEU A 185 -13.56 19.45 13.10
CA LEU A 185 -13.09 18.21 12.49
C LEU A 185 -12.88 17.11 13.55
N PRO A 186 -13.10 15.84 13.21
CA PRO A 186 -12.79 14.73 14.11
C PRO A 186 -11.27 14.57 14.28
N SER A 187 -10.84 14.29 15.51
CA SER A 187 -9.42 14.05 15.84
C SER A 187 -9.06 12.56 15.99
N ASP A 188 -10.00 11.65 15.69
CA ASP A 188 -9.82 10.20 15.85
C ASP A 188 -9.49 9.49 14.53
N ILE A 189 -9.30 10.25 13.44
CA ILE A 189 -9.11 9.71 12.09
C ILE A 189 -7.89 8.80 11.96
N TYR A 190 -6.80 9.10 12.67
CA TYR A 190 -5.60 8.26 12.66
C TYR A 190 -5.88 6.90 13.28
N LYS A 191 -6.61 6.87 14.41
CA LYS A 191 -6.98 5.63 15.08
C LYS A 191 -7.89 4.77 14.19
N LYS A 192 -8.83 5.39 13.49
CA LYS A 192 -9.67 4.71 12.48
C LYS A 192 -8.82 4.14 11.35
N TYR A 193 -7.96 4.95 10.76
CA TYR A 193 -7.10 4.53 9.66
C TYR A 193 -6.21 3.35 10.03
N VAL A 194 -5.52 3.40 11.18
CA VAL A 194 -4.64 2.31 11.65
C VAL A 194 -5.39 0.98 11.81
N ASN A 195 -6.68 1.03 12.15
CA ASN A 195 -7.53 -0.15 12.30
C ASN A 195 -8.24 -0.59 11.00
N SER A 196 -8.19 0.24 9.96
CA SER A 196 -8.74 -0.08 8.64
C SER A 196 -7.89 -1.15 7.93
N VAL A 197 -8.45 -1.78 6.90
CA VAL A 197 -7.72 -2.76 6.08
C VAL A 197 -6.49 -2.12 5.43
N HIS A 198 -6.61 -0.89 4.90
CA HIS A 198 -5.47 -0.18 4.30
C HIS A 198 -4.38 0.15 5.33
N GLY A 199 -4.77 0.61 6.53
CA GLY A 199 -3.79 0.91 7.58
C GLY A 199 -3.11 -0.33 8.14
N ILE A 200 -3.83 -1.45 8.26
CA ILE A 200 -3.24 -2.75 8.62
C ILE A 200 -2.24 -3.19 7.55
N ASP A 201 -2.61 -3.15 6.27
CA ASP A 201 -1.73 -3.59 5.19
C ASP A 201 -0.49 -2.69 5.06
N LEU A 202 -0.67 -1.36 5.14
CA LEU A 202 0.45 -0.43 5.09
C LEU A 202 1.36 -0.56 6.32
N LEU A 203 0.81 -0.40 7.53
CA LEU A 203 1.61 -0.20 8.73
C LEU A 203 2.07 -1.51 9.37
N LYS A 204 1.23 -2.55 9.35
CA LYS A 204 1.54 -3.86 9.94
C LYS A 204 2.21 -4.78 8.93
N ASN A 205 1.64 -4.92 7.73
CA ASN A 205 2.17 -5.81 6.70
C ASN A 205 3.30 -5.16 5.88
N LYS A 206 3.55 -3.86 6.06
CA LYS A 206 4.61 -3.09 5.37
C LYS A 206 4.43 -3.07 3.85
N ASP A 207 3.19 -3.18 3.38
CA ASP A 207 2.88 -3.14 1.94
C ASP A 207 2.83 -1.71 1.42
N VAL A 208 4.01 -1.10 1.27
CA VAL A 208 4.17 0.28 0.77
C VAL A 208 3.84 0.44 -0.72
N THR A 209 3.56 -0.66 -1.43
CA THR A 209 3.24 -0.66 -2.86
C THR A 209 1.77 -0.91 -3.15
N GLY A 210 1.10 -1.73 -2.33
CA GLY A 210 -0.28 -2.14 -2.50
C GLY A 210 -1.27 -1.45 -1.58
N ALA A 211 -0.83 -0.91 -0.44
CA ALA A 211 -1.70 -0.25 0.53
C ALA A 211 -1.52 1.29 0.51
N PRO A 212 -2.63 2.06 0.41
CA PRO A 212 -2.56 3.52 0.36
C PRO A 212 -2.33 4.14 1.74
N ALA A 213 -1.48 5.16 1.81
CA ALA A 213 -1.34 6.11 2.91
C ALA A 213 -2.37 7.26 2.78
N CYS A 214 -2.37 8.18 3.75
CA CYS A 214 -3.36 9.27 3.78
C CYS A 214 -3.31 10.17 2.52
N ASN A 215 -2.11 10.46 2.05
CA ASN A 215 -1.83 11.28 0.88
C ASN A 215 -2.23 10.62 -0.45
N ASP A 216 -2.35 9.30 -0.51
CA ASP A 216 -2.80 8.60 -1.72
C ASP A 216 -4.29 8.81 -1.97
N CYS A 217 -5.07 9.09 -0.91
CA CYS A 217 -6.48 9.44 -1.02
C CYS A 217 -6.73 10.95 -1.05
N HIS A 218 -6.00 11.72 -0.23
CA HIS A 218 -6.21 13.17 -0.10
C HIS A 218 -5.37 14.01 -1.07
N GLY A 219 -4.33 13.42 -1.66
CA GLY A 219 -3.32 14.11 -2.46
C GLY A 219 -2.08 14.52 -1.64
N ASN A 220 -0.97 14.73 -2.34
CA ASN A 220 0.32 15.13 -1.75
C ASN A 220 0.39 16.64 -1.49
N HIS A 221 0.66 17.41 -2.56
CA HIS A 221 0.72 18.87 -2.50
C HIS A 221 -0.64 19.50 -2.79
N GLY A 222 -1.48 18.86 -3.60
CA GLY A 222 -2.86 19.31 -3.86
C GLY A 222 -3.83 19.15 -2.70
N ALA A 223 -3.51 18.30 -1.70
CA ALA A 223 -4.27 17.91 -0.48
C ALA A 223 -5.76 18.31 -0.44
N THR A 224 -6.44 18.04 -1.55
CA THR A 224 -7.81 18.28 -1.98
C THR A 224 -7.73 17.84 -3.45
N PRO A 225 -8.41 16.79 -3.89
CA PRO A 225 -8.11 16.26 -5.21
C PRO A 225 -8.48 17.29 -6.28
N PRO A 226 -7.50 17.88 -7.01
CA PRO A 226 -7.80 18.88 -8.03
C PRO A 226 -8.57 18.17 -9.16
N GLY A 227 -9.85 18.50 -9.33
CA GLY A 227 -10.66 18.00 -10.44
C GLY A 227 -11.48 16.72 -10.20
N VAL A 228 -11.62 16.21 -8.96
CA VAL A 228 -12.66 15.20 -8.68
C VAL A 228 -13.69 15.79 -7.72
N SER A 229 -14.92 15.91 -8.21
CA SER A 229 -16.09 16.31 -7.43
C SER A 229 -16.56 15.23 -6.45
N SER A 230 -15.96 14.03 -6.46
CA SER A 230 -16.45 12.88 -5.71
C SER A 230 -15.32 11.96 -5.22
N ILE A 231 -15.43 11.55 -3.96
CA ILE A 231 -14.58 10.55 -3.27
C ILE A 231 -14.52 9.23 -4.07
N VAL A 232 -15.55 8.93 -4.85
CA VAL A 232 -15.68 7.70 -5.67
C VAL A 232 -14.53 7.55 -6.67
N ASN A 233 -14.03 8.65 -7.23
CA ASN A 233 -12.94 8.61 -8.21
C ASN A 233 -11.58 8.25 -7.59
N VAL A 234 -11.40 8.53 -6.28
CA VAL A 234 -10.17 8.20 -5.56
C VAL A 234 -10.04 6.68 -5.44
N CYS A 235 -11.09 6.01 -4.93
CA CYS A 235 -11.12 4.56 -4.80
C CYS A 235 -10.96 3.85 -6.15
N GLY A 236 -11.55 4.41 -7.22
CA GLY A 236 -11.51 3.85 -8.57
C GLY A 236 -10.13 3.83 -9.23
N THR A 237 -9.15 4.59 -8.70
CA THR A 237 -7.78 4.59 -9.23
C THR A 237 -7.09 3.25 -9.00
N CYS A 238 -7.41 2.57 -7.89
CA CYS A 238 -6.89 1.24 -7.56
C CYS A 238 -7.95 0.13 -7.74
N HIS A 239 -9.19 0.39 -7.34
CA HIS A 239 -10.31 -0.56 -7.43
C HIS A 239 -11.09 -0.42 -8.75
N VAL A 240 -10.37 -0.41 -9.87
CA VAL A 240 -10.89 -0.09 -11.21
C VAL A 240 -12.11 -0.94 -11.59
N ASN A 241 -12.05 -2.25 -11.36
CA ASN A 241 -13.16 -3.15 -11.71
C ASN A 241 -14.42 -2.87 -10.87
N ASN A 242 -14.25 -2.66 -9.56
CA ASN A 242 -15.37 -2.33 -8.67
C ASN A 242 -16.02 -1.01 -9.10
N TYR A 243 -15.19 0.01 -9.37
CA TYR A 243 -15.64 1.31 -9.87
C TYR A 243 -16.41 1.18 -11.18
N ASN A 244 -15.85 0.45 -12.16
CA ASN A 244 -16.48 0.27 -13.47
C ASN A 244 -17.81 -0.47 -13.37
N TYR A 245 -17.89 -1.52 -12.55
CA TYR A 245 -19.13 -2.25 -12.32
C TYR A 245 -20.18 -1.40 -11.61
N PHE A 246 -19.79 -0.69 -10.56
CA PHE A 246 -20.67 0.22 -9.83
C PHE A 246 -21.21 1.30 -10.76
N LYS A 247 -20.33 2.03 -11.48
CA LYS A 247 -20.70 3.10 -12.40
C LYS A 247 -21.62 2.62 -13.53
N ALA A 248 -21.40 1.40 -14.03
CA ALA A 248 -22.24 0.83 -15.09
C ALA A 248 -23.62 0.32 -14.59
N SER A 249 -23.76 0.09 -13.29
CA SER A 249 -25.00 -0.40 -12.67
C SER A 249 -26.11 0.65 -12.68
N LYS A 250 -27.36 0.22 -12.43
CA LYS A 250 -28.49 1.15 -12.27
C LYS A 250 -28.25 2.12 -11.11
N MET A 251 -27.81 1.61 -9.96
CA MET A 251 -27.53 2.41 -8.77
C MET A 251 -26.46 3.48 -9.03
N GLY A 252 -25.35 3.10 -9.69
CA GLY A 252 -24.29 4.06 -10.01
C GLY A 252 -24.73 5.17 -10.98
N LYS A 253 -25.62 4.86 -11.92
CA LYS A 253 -26.22 5.87 -12.82
C LYS A 253 -27.22 6.77 -12.10
N ASP A 254 -28.04 6.20 -11.22
CA ASP A 254 -29.04 6.95 -10.46
C ASP A 254 -28.37 7.92 -9.46
N TRP A 255 -27.22 7.54 -8.90
CA TRP A 255 -26.45 8.37 -7.96
C TRP A 255 -25.48 9.34 -8.65
N GLU A 256 -25.40 9.35 -9.98
CA GLU A 256 -24.49 10.25 -10.69
C GLU A 256 -24.98 11.70 -10.58
N GLY A 257 -24.24 12.53 -9.83
CA GLY A 257 -24.59 13.93 -9.58
C GLY A 257 -25.49 14.16 -8.36
N ASP A 258 -25.82 13.10 -7.62
CA ASP A 258 -26.49 13.19 -6.32
C ASP A 258 -25.46 13.52 -5.22
N ASN A 259 -25.79 14.50 -4.37
CA ASN A 259 -24.93 14.92 -3.26
C ASN A 259 -25.21 14.13 -1.96
N ASP A 260 -26.34 13.42 -1.87
CA ASP A 260 -26.71 12.67 -0.68
C ASP A 260 -25.95 11.33 -0.60
N TYR A 261 -25.62 10.76 -1.76
CA TYR A 261 -24.90 9.49 -1.86
C TYR A 261 -23.43 9.67 -2.24
N HIS A 262 -22.54 9.28 -1.34
CA HIS A 262 -21.10 9.43 -1.49
C HIS A 262 -20.44 8.22 -2.20
N GLY A 263 -21.22 7.52 -3.04
CA GLY A 263 -20.86 6.31 -3.78
C GLY A 263 -20.25 5.19 -2.91
N CYS A 264 -18.96 4.88 -3.09
CA CYS A 264 -18.33 3.74 -2.41
C CYS A 264 -18.41 3.82 -0.88
N VAL A 265 -18.27 5.02 -0.31
CA VAL A 265 -18.18 5.19 1.16
C VAL A 265 -19.55 5.09 1.83
N THR A 266 -20.64 5.17 1.07
CA THR A 266 -21.99 4.87 1.54
C THR A 266 -22.06 3.47 2.15
N CYS A 267 -21.34 2.49 1.56
CA CYS A 267 -21.31 1.12 2.05
C CYS A 267 -19.99 0.77 2.76
N HIS A 268 -18.84 1.26 2.29
CA HIS A 268 -17.53 0.75 2.73
C HIS A 268 -16.76 1.61 3.73
N ASN A 269 -17.31 2.75 4.20
CA ASN A 269 -16.58 3.75 5.00
C ASN A 269 -15.37 4.34 4.21
N ASN A 270 -14.62 5.27 4.81
CA ASN A 270 -13.44 5.90 4.19
C ASN A 270 -12.17 5.75 5.05
N HIS A 271 -12.22 6.11 6.33
CA HIS A 271 -11.08 6.04 7.26
C HIS A 271 -11.09 4.78 8.12
N ASP A 272 -12.25 4.15 8.33
CA ASP A 272 -12.36 2.87 9.06
C ASP A 272 -12.81 1.73 8.14
N ILE A 273 -12.35 1.73 6.88
CA ILE A 273 -12.71 0.72 5.89
C ILE A 273 -12.29 -0.68 6.35
N LYS A 274 -13.25 -1.60 6.41
CA LYS A 274 -13.03 -2.97 6.86
C LYS A 274 -12.65 -3.88 5.69
N LYS A 275 -11.97 -4.98 6.01
CA LYS A 275 -11.69 -6.04 5.02
C LYS A 275 -13.03 -6.61 4.52
N PRO A 276 -13.32 -6.56 3.21
CA PRO A 276 -14.56 -7.10 2.69
C PRO A 276 -14.67 -8.60 2.96
N ASN A 277 -15.88 -9.04 3.31
CA ASN A 277 -16.19 -10.44 3.51
C ASN A 277 -17.64 -10.72 3.05
N ASP A 278 -18.01 -12.00 2.94
CA ASP A 278 -19.29 -12.40 2.35
C ASP A 278 -20.51 -11.96 3.19
N SER A 279 -20.37 -11.62 4.48
CA SER A 279 -21.47 -11.14 5.34
C SER A 279 -21.93 -9.72 4.99
N PHE A 280 -21.07 -8.92 4.36
CA PHE A 280 -21.41 -7.55 3.95
C PHE A 280 -22.44 -7.53 2.81
N VAL A 281 -22.55 -8.64 2.09
CA VAL A 281 -23.49 -8.82 0.98
C VAL A 281 -24.58 -9.75 1.46
N GLY A 282 -25.84 -9.36 1.30
CA GLY A 282 -26.97 -10.18 1.76
C GLY A 282 -27.98 -9.36 2.54
N VAL A 283 -28.58 -10.00 3.54
CA VAL A 283 -29.67 -9.45 4.33
C VAL A 283 -29.55 -9.77 5.83
N GLY A 284 -28.37 -10.20 6.26
CA GLY A 284 -28.06 -10.44 7.67
C GLY A 284 -27.68 -9.16 8.41
N ASP A 285 -27.35 -9.28 9.69
CA ASP A 285 -27.06 -8.14 10.56
C ASP A 285 -25.85 -7.30 10.12
N ASP A 286 -24.87 -7.92 9.47
CA ASP A 286 -23.68 -7.25 8.92
C ASP A 286 -23.86 -6.74 7.48
N ALA A 287 -25.03 -6.97 6.87
CA ALA A 287 -25.25 -6.70 5.46
C ALA A 287 -25.52 -5.22 5.19
N LEU A 288 -24.76 -4.65 4.27
CA LEU A 288 -24.80 -3.22 3.92
C LEU A 288 -26.04 -2.85 3.09
N CYS A 289 -26.69 -3.85 2.48
CA CYS A 289 -27.85 -3.64 1.62
C CYS A 289 -29.11 -3.37 2.45
N SER A 290 -29.21 -3.99 3.63
CA SER A 290 -30.38 -3.92 4.52
C SER A 290 -30.59 -2.54 5.12
N ASP A 291 -29.58 -1.68 5.12
CA ASP A 291 -29.68 -0.30 5.60
C ASP A 291 -30.68 0.54 4.78
N CYS A 292 -30.91 0.15 3.53
CA CYS A 292 -31.79 0.86 2.59
C CYS A 292 -32.88 -0.02 1.96
N HIS A 293 -32.71 -1.35 1.97
CA HIS A 293 -33.62 -2.28 1.31
C HIS A 293 -34.33 -3.19 2.32
N ASP A 294 -35.65 -3.04 2.41
CA ASP A 294 -36.50 -3.84 3.28
C ASP A 294 -36.93 -5.17 2.64
N LYS A 295 -37.34 -6.11 3.50
CA LYS A 295 -37.88 -7.41 3.07
C LYS A 295 -39.06 -7.22 2.12
N GLY A 296 -38.97 -7.83 0.94
CA GLY A 296 -39.96 -7.74 -0.13
C GLY A 296 -39.58 -6.78 -1.25
N ASP A 297 -38.54 -5.95 -1.06
CA ASP A 297 -37.95 -5.18 -2.15
C ASP A 297 -37.08 -6.06 -3.06
N LYS A 298 -37.00 -5.69 -4.34
CA LYS A 298 -36.12 -6.30 -5.33
C LYS A 298 -34.66 -6.25 -4.90
N GLY A 299 -34.20 -5.13 -4.30
CA GLY A 299 -32.82 -5.01 -3.81
C GLY A 299 -32.50 -6.01 -2.70
N TYR A 300 -33.43 -6.21 -1.77
CA TYR A 300 -33.31 -7.19 -0.69
C TYR A 300 -33.21 -8.62 -1.23
N GLU A 301 -34.12 -9.01 -2.12
CA GLU A 301 -34.11 -10.37 -2.69
C GLU A 301 -32.88 -10.61 -3.59
N GLU A 302 -32.42 -9.59 -4.30
CA GLU A 302 -31.21 -9.70 -5.13
C GLU A 302 -29.95 -9.86 -4.26
N ALA A 303 -29.80 -9.06 -3.20
CA ALA A 303 -28.70 -9.17 -2.26
C ALA A 303 -28.66 -10.55 -1.60
N LYS A 304 -29.82 -11.09 -1.20
CA LYS A 304 -29.95 -12.43 -0.63
C LYS A 304 -29.47 -13.53 -1.61
N LYS A 305 -29.84 -13.46 -2.89
CA LYS A 305 -29.38 -14.42 -3.90
C LYS A 305 -27.86 -14.35 -4.11
N ILE A 306 -27.32 -13.13 -4.24
CA ILE A 306 -25.86 -12.93 -4.38
C ILE A 306 -25.13 -13.55 -3.20
N HIS A 307 -25.59 -13.30 -1.97
CA HIS A 307 -25.01 -13.89 -0.77
C HIS A 307 -25.03 -15.42 -0.80
N GLN A 308 -26.16 -16.03 -1.18
CA GLN A 308 -26.29 -17.49 -1.29
C GLN A 308 -25.33 -18.09 -2.32
N GLU A 309 -25.16 -17.45 -3.47
CA GLU A 309 -24.24 -17.92 -4.52
C GLU A 309 -22.78 -17.85 -4.07
N LEU A 310 -22.39 -16.75 -3.41
CA LEU A 310 -21.03 -16.57 -2.90
C LEU A 310 -20.71 -17.55 -1.77
N THR A 311 -21.61 -17.68 -0.79
CA THR A 311 -21.43 -18.56 0.38
C THR A 311 -21.40 -20.03 -0.01
N ASN A 312 -22.18 -20.46 -1.02
CA ASN A 312 -22.11 -21.81 -1.55
C ASN A 312 -20.72 -22.11 -2.14
N LEU A 313 -20.20 -21.21 -2.99
CA LEU A 313 -18.87 -21.36 -3.56
C LEU A 313 -17.78 -21.34 -2.47
N SER A 314 -17.82 -20.40 -1.54
CA SER A 314 -16.79 -20.28 -0.50
C SER A 314 -16.77 -21.48 0.44
N THR A 315 -17.96 -21.99 0.83
CA THR A 315 -18.08 -23.19 1.66
C THR A 315 -17.51 -24.43 0.96
N LEU A 316 -17.82 -24.63 -0.32
CA LEU A 316 -17.29 -25.76 -1.10
C LEU A 316 -15.78 -25.64 -1.31
N TYR A 317 -15.29 -24.43 -1.57
CA TYR A 317 -13.86 -24.15 -1.67
C TYR A 317 -13.12 -24.49 -0.38
N ASP A 318 -13.63 -24.07 0.78
CA ASP A 318 -13.01 -24.37 2.07
C ASP A 318 -13.04 -25.87 2.40
N SER A 319 -14.14 -26.56 2.09
CA SER A 319 -14.24 -28.02 2.19
C SER A 319 -13.18 -28.73 1.33
N ALA A 320 -13.05 -28.33 0.06
CA ALA A 320 -12.04 -28.85 -0.86
C ALA A 320 -10.61 -28.62 -0.33
N LYS A 321 -10.35 -27.44 0.25
CA LYS A 321 -9.06 -27.09 0.84
C LYS A 321 -8.71 -27.95 2.05
N VAL A 322 -9.67 -28.23 2.94
CA VAL A 322 -9.47 -29.13 4.08
C VAL A 322 -9.14 -30.54 3.61
N LYS A 323 -9.85 -31.04 2.58
CA LYS A 323 -9.56 -32.37 2.00
C LYS A 323 -8.19 -32.41 1.33
N LEU A 324 -7.78 -31.37 0.61
CA LEU A 324 -6.43 -31.27 0.04
C LEU A 324 -5.35 -31.38 1.13
N ILE A 325 -5.53 -30.72 2.28
CA ILE A 325 -4.60 -30.83 3.40
C ILE A 325 -4.51 -32.29 3.87
N LYS A 326 -5.64 -33.00 3.93
CA LYS A 326 -5.66 -34.42 4.30
C LYS A 326 -4.94 -35.30 3.28
N VAL A 327 -5.17 -35.10 1.98
CA VAL A 327 -4.47 -35.80 0.88
C VAL A 327 -2.95 -35.63 1.01
N LYS A 328 -2.49 -34.39 1.24
CA LYS A 328 -1.07 -34.07 1.46
C LYS A 328 -0.48 -34.79 2.67
N GLN A 329 -1.20 -34.81 3.80
CA GLN A 329 -0.76 -35.51 5.01
C GLN A 329 -0.64 -37.03 4.81
N LEU A 330 -1.44 -37.60 3.90
CA LEU A 330 -1.39 -39.02 3.55
C LEU A 330 -0.32 -39.34 2.49
N GLY A 331 0.34 -38.33 1.92
CA GLY A 331 1.33 -38.52 0.84
C GLY A 331 0.73 -38.97 -0.49
N MET A 332 -0.55 -38.65 -0.73
CA MET A 332 -1.26 -38.97 -1.97
C MET A 332 -1.11 -37.83 -3.01
N ASP A 333 -1.48 -38.09 -4.28
CA ASP A 333 -1.34 -37.09 -5.36
C ASP A 333 -2.26 -35.89 -5.11
N ASP A 334 -1.65 -34.73 -4.92
CA ASP A 334 -2.32 -33.49 -4.57
C ASP A 334 -2.31 -32.46 -5.71
N ILE A 335 -1.60 -32.74 -6.81
CA ILE A 335 -1.29 -31.76 -7.86
C ILE A 335 -2.55 -31.30 -8.58
N SER A 336 -3.35 -32.26 -9.06
CA SER A 336 -4.58 -31.98 -9.82
C SER A 336 -5.60 -31.22 -8.97
N ILE A 337 -5.77 -31.61 -7.71
CA ILE A 337 -6.66 -30.96 -6.74
C ILE A 337 -6.18 -29.53 -6.47
N GLY A 338 -4.86 -29.33 -6.35
CA GLY A 338 -4.24 -28.02 -6.18
C GLY A 338 -4.52 -27.07 -7.34
N PHE A 339 -4.49 -27.54 -8.59
CA PHE A 339 -4.86 -26.74 -9.76
C PHE A 339 -6.35 -26.38 -9.76
N MET A 340 -7.24 -27.35 -9.51
CA MET A 340 -8.68 -27.09 -9.40
C MET A 340 -9.00 -26.05 -8.32
N LEU A 341 -8.34 -26.12 -7.16
CA LEU A 341 -8.51 -25.13 -6.10
C LEU A 341 -8.02 -23.73 -6.51
N LYS A 342 -6.95 -23.61 -7.30
CA LYS A 342 -6.54 -22.30 -7.84
C LYS A 342 -7.61 -21.72 -8.75
N ASP A 343 -8.19 -22.53 -9.63
CA ASP A 343 -9.24 -22.08 -10.55
C ASP A 343 -10.53 -21.69 -9.81
N ALA A 344 -10.95 -22.49 -8.82
CA ALA A 344 -12.09 -22.17 -7.96
C ALA A 344 -11.85 -20.88 -7.15
N HIS A 345 -10.63 -20.68 -6.65
CA HIS A 345 -10.25 -19.45 -5.96
C HIS A 345 -10.31 -18.22 -6.87
N GLN A 346 -9.83 -18.34 -8.11
CA GLN A 346 -9.93 -17.27 -9.11
C GLN A 346 -11.38 -16.93 -9.44
N ALA A 347 -12.23 -17.94 -9.62
CA ALA A 347 -13.67 -17.76 -9.84
C ALA A 347 -14.30 -17.00 -8.67
N MET A 348 -13.96 -17.35 -7.42
CA MET A 348 -14.44 -16.69 -6.22
C MET A 348 -14.00 -15.21 -6.14
N ILE A 349 -12.74 -14.90 -6.44
CA ILE A 349 -12.25 -13.50 -6.46
C ILE A 349 -13.02 -12.67 -7.49
N LYS A 350 -13.20 -13.21 -8.71
CA LYS A 350 -13.96 -12.53 -9.77
C LYS A 350 -15.42 -12.34 -9.38
N ALA A 351 -16.04 -13.36 -8.78
CA ALA A 351 -17.43 -13.31 -8.32
C ALA A 351 -17.64 -12.21 -7.26
N ARG A 352 -16.77 -12.17 -6.24
CA ARG A 352 -16.81 -11.13 -5.19
C ARG A 352 -16.63 -9.71 -5.74
N THR A 353 -15.81 -9.55 -6.77
CA THR A 353 -15.66 -8.26 -7.48
C THR A 353 -16.95 -7.88 -8.23
N THR A 354 -17.58 -8.86 -8.87
CA THR A 354 -18.78 -8.71 -9.73
C THR A 354 -20.04 -8.33 -8.95
N VAL A 355 -20.03 -8.49 -7.62
CA VAL A 355 -21.11 -8.00 -6.72
C VAL A 355 -21.45 -6.53 -6.97
N HIS A 356 -20.48 -5.69 -7.33
CA HIS A 356 -20.68 -4.27 -7.62
C HIS A 356 -21.53 -4.01 -8.89
N THR A 357 -21.91 -5.05 -9.63
CA THR A 357 -22.93 -4.95 -10.69
C THR A 357 -24.35 -5.00 -10.14
N PHE A 358 -24.51 -5.37 -8.86
CA PHE A 358 -25.78 -5.59 -8.16
C PHE A 358 -26.72 -6.55 -8.90
N SER A 359 -26.15 -7.62 -9.47
CA SER A 359 -26.89 -8.62 -10.25
C SER A 359 -26.43 -10.02 -9.87
N SER A 360 -27.33 -10.83 -9.32
CA SER A 360 -27.10 -12.23 -9.01
C SER A 360 -26.83 -13.02 -10.28
N ALA A 361 -27.53 -12.73 -11.39
CA ALA A 361 -27.27 -13.40 -12.67
C ALA A 361 -25.81 -13.28 -13.12
N LYS A 362 -25.20 -12.09 -13.02
CA LYS A 362 -23.79 -11.89 -13.37
C LYS A 362 -22.82 -12.55 -12.38
N VAL A 363 -23.18 -12.60 -11.10
CA VAL A 363 -22.40 -13.31 -10.09
C VAL A 363 -22.46 -14.82 -10.35
N ALA A 364 -23.63 -15.36 -10.70
CA ALA A 364 -23.87 -16.76 -11.04
C ALA A 364 -23.02 -17.25 -12.22
N GLU A 365 -22.79 -16.41 -13.24
CA GLU A 365 -21.90 -16.71 -14.38
C GLU A 365 -20.49 -17.12 -13.93
N LEU A 366 -20.04 -16.64 -12.77
CA LEU A 366 -18.73 -16.94 -12.20
C LEU A 366 -18.80 -17.99 -11.08
N THR A 367 -19.83 -17.94 -10.24
CA THR A 367 -19.95 -18.87 -9.10
C THR A 367 -20.31 -20.27 -9.55
N VAL A 368 -21.20 -20.46 -10.53
CA VAL A 368 -21.66 -21.78 -10.98
C VAL A 368 -20.50 -22.63 -11.54
N PRO A 369 -19.65 -22.12 -12.45
CA PRO A 369 -18.44 -22.86 -12.88
C PRO A 369 -17.48 -23.12 -11.71
N GLY A 370 -17.28 -22.14 -10.83
CA GLY A 370 -16.42 -22.29 -9.64
C GLY A 370 -16.90 -23.40 -8.70
N ILE A 371 -18.21 -23.50 -8.47
CA ILE A 371 -18.86 -24.53 -7.66
C ILE A 371 -18.62 -25.91 -8.26
N LYS A 372 -18.75 -26.04 -9.59
CA LYS A 372 -18.46 -27.30 -10.30
C LYS A 372 -17.00 -27.72 -10.12
N ILE A 373 -16.07 -26.77 -10.22
CA ILE A 373 -14.63 -27.03 -10.02
C ILE A 373 -14.35 -27.45 -8.57
N ALA A 374 -14.91 -26.75 -7.58
CA ALA A 374 -14.74 -27.08 -6.16
C ALA A 374 -15.29 -28.48 -5.83
N ASN A 375 -16.47 -28.84 -6.36
CA ASN A 375 -17.04 -30.18 -6.21
C ASN A 375 -16.16 -31.27 -6.85
N ASN A 376 -15.60 -31.03 -8.03
CA ASN A 376 -14.67 -31.96 -8.66
C ASN A 376 -13.39 -32.13 -7.83
N ALA A 377 -12.87 -31.05 -7.24
CA ALA A 377 -11.73 -31.10 -6.35
C ALA A 377 -12.02 -31.93 -5.09
N ILE A 378 -13.20 -31.77 -4.49
CA ILE A 378 -13.67 -32.59 -3.35
C ILE A 378 -13.71 -34.06 -3.75
N LYS A 379 -14.36 -34.38 -4.87
CA LYS A 379 -14.49 -35.75 -5.37
C LYS A 379 -13.12 -36.39 -5.60
N LYS A 380 -12.21 -35.67 -6.26
CA LYS A 380 -10.85 -36.17 -6.52
C LYS A 380 -10.06 -36.37 -5.23
N ALA A 381 -10.20 -35.46 -4.26
CA ALA A 381 -9.57 -35.65 -2.95
C ALA A 381 -10.11 -36.89 -2.21
N ASP A 382 -11.42 -37.15 -2.29
CA ASP A 382 -12.02 -38.34 -1.71
C ASP A 382 -11.56 -39.63 -2.39
N GLU A 383 -11.40 -39.61 -3.71
CA GLU A 383 -10.81 -40.72 -4.48
C GLU A 383 -9.38 -41.01 -3.99
N GLU A 384 -8.52 -39.99 -3.85
CA GLU A 384 -7.15 -40.15 -3.36
C GLU A 384 -7.10 -40.65 -1.91
N ILE A 385 -7.98 -40.16 -1.04
CA ILE A 385 -8.07 -40.65 0.35
C ILE A 385 -8.53 -42.13 0.38
N SER A 386 -9.48 -42.50 -0.46
CA SER A 386 -9.94 -43.89 -0.58
C SER A 386 -8.85 -44.80 -1.15
N ASP A 387 -8.09 -44.33 -2.14
CA ASP A 387 -6.96 -45.03 -2.73
C ASP A 387 -5.87 -45.35 -1.70
N TYR A 388 -5.57 -44.38 -0.81
CA TYR A 388 -4.65 -44.60 0.31
C TYR A 388 -5.08 -45.81 1.16
N HIS A 389 -6.35 -45.85 1.57
CA HIS A 389 -6.87 -46.92 2.41
C HIS A 389 -6.87 -48.26 1.68
N THR A 390 -7.29 -48.28 0.42
CA THR A 390 -7.28 -49.48 -0.43
C THR A 390 -5.87 -50.06 -0.58
N ARG A 391 -4.86 -49.23 -0.85
CA ARG A 391 -3.45 -49.66 -0.96
C ARG A 391 -2.95 -50.27 0.36
N ARG A 392 -3.35 -49.71 1.49
CA ARG A 392 -2.92 -50.19 2.81
C ARG A 392 -3.60 -51.50 3.22
N TYR A 393 -4.89 -51.65 2.95
CA TYR A 393 -5.59 -52.93 3.16
C TYR A 393 -5.07 -54.02 2.23
N GLY A 394 -4.83 -53.68 0.96
CA GLY A 394 -4.24 -54.59 -0.02
C GLY A 394 -2.85 -55.08 0.40
N LEU A 395 -1.98 -54.18 0.86
CA LEU A 395 -0.66 -54.55 1.39
C LEU A 395 -0.78 -55.45 2.63
N GLY A 396 -1.72 -55.17 3.53
CA GLY A 396 -1.99 -56.01 4.70
C GLY A 396 -2.43 -57.42 4.32
N ALA A 397 -3.39 -57.53 3.41
CA ALA A 397 -3.87 -58.82 2.90
C ALA A 397 -2.77 -59.61 2.18
N ALA A 398 -1.99 -58.95 1.32
CA ALA A 398 -0.86 -59.57 0.63
C ALA A 398 0.20 -60.06 1.63
N THR A 399 0.50 -59.27 2.66
CA THR A 399 1.45 -59.65 3.72
C THR A 399 0.96 -60.88 4.49
N ILE A 400 -0.33 -60.96 4.83
CA ILE A 400 -0.93 -62.13 5.48
C ILE A 400 -0.84 -63.36 4.57
N ALA A 401 -1.18 -63.23 3.29
CA ALA A 401 -1.10 -64.32 2.34
C ALA A 401 0.35 -64.84 2.18
N ILE A 402 1.33 -63.94 2.10
CA ILE A 402 2.76 -64.27 2.05
C ILE A 402 3.19 -64.98 3.35
N LEU A 403 2.77 -64.50 4.52
CA LEU A 403 3.09 -65.13 5.81
C LEU A 403 2.52 -66.54 5.91
N ILE A 404 1.27 -66.76 5.48
CA ILE A 404 0.66 -68.10 5.43
C ILE A 404 1.49 -69.02 4.54
N LEU A 405 1.94 -68.53 3.39
CA LEU A 405 2.74 -69.29 2.43
C LEU A 405 4.14 -69.63 2.98
N ILE A 406 4.78 -68.68 3.68
CA ILE A 406 6.06 -68.89 4.39
C ILE A 406 5.90 -69.93 5.51
N ILE A 407 4.85 -69.82 6.33
CA ILE A 407 4.56 -70.79 7.41
C ILE A 407 4.30 -72.17 6.82
N GLY A 408 3.52 -72.27 5.74
CA GLY A 408 3.26 -73.52 5.03
C GLY A 408 4.54 -74.17 4.49
N LEU A 409 5.42 -73.37 3.86
CA LEU A 409 6.75 -73.82 3.42
C LEU A 409 7.61 -74.32 4.58
N TYR A 410 7.66 -73.57 5.69
CA TYR A 410 8.41 -73.95 6.89
C TYR A 410 7.93 -75.29 7.47
N LEU A 411 6.62 -75.48 7.60
CA LEU A 411 6.03 -76.72 8.09
C LEU A 411 6.33 -77.90 7.16
N LYS A 412 6.28 -77.69 5.84
CA LYS A 412 6.63 -78.72 4.84
C LYS A 412 8.10 -79.11 4.92
N LEU A 413 9.01 -78.15 5.04
CA LEU A 413 10.45 -78.41 5.20
C LEU A 413 10.76 -79.18 6.49
N LYS A 414 10.09 -78.83 7.59
CA LYS A 414 10.21 -79.57 8.87
C LYS A 414 9.70 -81.01 8.76
N GLY A 415 8.67 -81.25 7.94
CA GLY A 415 8.14 -82.58 7.66
C GLY A 415 9.09 -83.48 6.86
N LEU A 416 9.85 -82.92 5.93
CA LEU A 416 10.84 -83.64 5.12
C LEU A 416 12.12 -84.01 5.89
N ASN A 417 12.45 -83.27 6.95
CA ASN A 417 13.61 -83.52 7.81
C ASN A 417 13.29 -84.47 9.00
N LYS A 418 12.15 -85.18 8.99
CA LYS A 418 11.92 -86.26 9.95
C LYS A 418 12.73 -87.49 9.51
N PRO A 419 13.63 -88.03 10.34
CA PRO A 419 14.32 -89.28 10.01
C PRO A 419 13.29 -90.40 9.86
N GLU A 420 13.43 -91.20 8.80
CA GLU A 420 12.66 -92.44 8.64
C GLU A 420 12.93 -93.32 9.88
N ALA A 421 11.86 -93.70 10.57
CA ALA A 421 11.90 -94.55 11.75
C ALA A 421 11.95 -96.03 11.35
#